data_AF-A0AAJ3MYM9-F1
#
_entry.id   AF-A0AAJ3MYM9-F1
#
_cell.length_a   1.000
_cell.length_b   1.000
_cell.length_c   1.000
_cell.angle_alpha   90.00
_cell.angle_beta   90.00
_cell.angle_gamma   90.00
#
_symmetry.space_group_name_H-M   'P 1'
#
loop_
_entity.id
_entity.type
_entity.pdbx_description
1 polymer ?
#
loop_
_entity_poly.entity_id
_entity_poly.type
_entity_poly.pdbx_seq_one_letter_code
_entity_poly.pdbx_strand_id
1 'polypeptide(L)'
;MGINEKVRFFRELNQWSHEEMAERMNMSVTGYAKIERGETNLSLHKLKQIASVFQIDLIDLLSPNDNGVILIGGENNQNHFRNNYYGHQEAEFKIEKLELELRHKDELLAQKDHELENLKELINLLKQNIGK
;
A
#
# COMPACT_ATOMS: atom_id res chain seq x y z
N MET A 1 1.58 -10.12 -0.01
CA MET A 1 2.37 -11.32 0.29
C MET A 1 2.20 -11.67 1.75
N GLY A 2 2.01 -12.96 2.05
CA GLY A 2 2.00 -13.47 3.41
C GLY A 2 3.38 -13.40 4.07
N ILE A 3 3.45 -13.47 5.40
CA ILE A 3 4.72 -13.42 6.14
C ILE A 3 5.68 -14.53 5.68
N ASN A 4 5.17 -15.74 5.45
CA ASN A 4 5.95 -16.87 4.97
C ASN A 4 6.55 -16.63 3.58
N GLU A 5 5.82 -15.95 2.69
CA GLU A 5 6.27 -15.58 1.35
C GLU A 5 7.36 -14.50 1.41
N LYS A 6 7.21 -13.53 2.32
CA LYS A 6 8.23 -12.52 2.58
C LYS A 6 9.52 -13.13 3.10
N VAL A 7 9.44 -14.06 4.05
CA VAL A 7 10.61 -14.77 4.60
C VAL A 7 11.37 -15.48 3.48
N ARG A 8 10.65 -16.18 2.59
CA ARG A 8 11.25 -16.81 1.40
C ARG A 8 11.90 -15.77 0.48
N PHE A 9 11.18 -14.69 0.18
CA PHE A 9 11.65 -13.63 -0.70
C PHE A 9 12.97 -13.02 -0.18
N PHE A 10 13.04 -12.66 1.11
CA PHE A 10 14.26 -12.11 1.70
C PHE A 10 15.41 -13.12 1.71
N ARG A 11 15.14 -14.41 1.95
CA ARG A 11 16.17 -15.45 1.86
C ARG A 11 16.76 -15.53 0.45
N GLU A 12 15.90 -15.56 -0.57
CA GLU A 12 16.30 -15.65 -1.98
C GLU A 12 17.03 -14.38 -2.45
N LEU A 13 16.57 -13.20 -2.01
CA LEU A 13 17.20 -11.92 -2.32
C LEU A 13 18.62 -11.82 -1.74
N ASN A 14 18.84 -12.40 -0.55
CA ASN A 14 20.17 -12.51 0.04
C ASN A 14 20.99 -13.71 -0.49
N GLN A 15 20.44 -14.51 -1.40
CA GLN A 15 21.05 -15.73 -1.96
C GLN A 15 21.41 -16.77 -0.88
N TRP A 16 20.64 -16.83 0.21
CA TRP A 16 20.87 -17.81 1.27
C TRP A 16 20.17 -19.13 0.95
N SER A 17 20.87 -20.22 1.24
CA SER A 17 20.32 -21.57 1.31
C SER A 17 19.39 -21.72 2.52
N HIS A 18 18.62 -22.82 2.53
CA HIS A 18 17.76 -23.12 3.68
C HIS A 18 18.60 -23.43 4.93
N GLU A 19 19.76 -24.04 4.73
CA GLU A 19 20.76 -24.36 5.75
C GLU A 19 21.32 -23.10 6.39
N GLU A 20 21.80 -22.14 5.59
CA GLU A 20 22.36 -20.87 6.09
C GLU A 20 21.31 -20.05 6.85
N MET A 21 20.07 -20.01 6.35
CA MET A 21 19.01 -19.28 7.05
C MET A 21 18.60 -19.98 8.36
N ALA A 22 18.55 -21.31 8.36
CA ALA A 22 18.26 -22.09 9.56
C ALA A 22 19.37 -21.92 10.63
N GLU A 23 20.63 -21.86 10.21
CA GLU A 23 21.77 -21.59 11.08
C GLU A 23 21.68 -20.18 11.70
N ARG A 24 21.41 -19.14 10.90
CA ARG A 24 21.19 -17.76 11.39
C ARG A 24 20.02 -17.66 12.37
N MET A 25 18.99 -18.47 12.16
CA MET A 25 17.82 -18.57 13.03
C MET A 25 18.02 -19.51 14.23
N ASN A 26 19.19 -20.15 14.35
CA ASN A 26 19.51 -21.15 15.36
C ASN A 26 18.41 -22.22 15.49
N MET A 27 18.01 -22.80 14.36
CA MET A 27 16.94 -23.80 14.30
C MET A 27 17.22 -24.89 13.26
N SER A 28 16.42 -25.96 13.24
CA SER A 28 16.57 -27.00 12.23
C SER A 28 16.14 -26.52 10.84
N VAL A 29 16.83 -27.00 9.80
CA VAL A 29 16.49 -26.77 8.39
C VAL A 29 15.05 -27.17 8.09
N THR A 30 14.61 -28.31 8.64
CA THR A 30 13.23 -28.81 8.52
C THR A 30 12.22 -27.87 9.19
N GLY A 31 12.57 -27.28 10.33
CA GLY A 31 11.75 -26.30 11.02
C GLY A 31 11.64 -24.99 10.25
N TYR A 32 12.75 -24.54 9.64
CA TYR A 32 12.76 -23.35 8.81
C TYR A 32 11.92 -23.54 7.54
N ALA A 33 12.06 -24.69 6.86
CA ALA A 33 11.28 -24.99 5.66
C ALA A 33 9.76 -24.99 5.92
N LYS A 34 9.30 -25.38 7.12
CA LYS A 34 7.89 -25.29 7.52
C LYS A 34 7.40 -23.84 7.66
N ILE A 35 8.29 -22.91 8.01
CA ILE A 35 7.97 -21.48 8.09
C ILE A 35 7.66 -20.95 6.69
N GLU A 36 8.53 -21.23 5.70
CA GLU A 36 8.29 -20.77 4.32
C GLU A 36 7.04 -21.37 3.69
N ARG A 37 6.68 -22.61 4.07
CA ARG A 37 5.44 -23.25 3.62
C ARG A 37 4.18 -22.76 4.36
N GLY A 38 4.32 -21.91 5.38
CA GLY A 38 3.19 -21.43 6.18
C GLY A 38 2.58 -22.49 7.10
N GLU A 39 3.27 -23.60 7.33
CA GLU A 39 2.82 -24.72 8.18
C GLU A 39 3.10 -24.49 9.67
N THR A 40 3.70 -23.36 10.03
CA THR A 40 4.12 -23.02 11.39
C THR A 40 3.52 -21.70 11.84
N ASN A 41 2.83 -21.72 12.98
CA ASN A 41 2.44 -20.49 13.67
C ASN A 41 3.68 -19.84 14.29
N LEU A 42 4.08 -18.69 13.75
CA LEU A 42 5.22 -17.91 14.25
C LEU A 42 4.82 -17.13 15.50
N SER A 43 5.61 -17.27 16.57
CA SER A 43 5.49 -16.40 17.73
C SER A 43 6.11 -15.03 17.45
N LEU A 44 5.69 -14.01 18.21
CA LEU A 44 6.25 -12.66 18.11
C LEU A 44 7.78 -12.65 18.31
N HIS A 45 8.29 -13.48 19.22
CA HIS A 45 9.74 -13.64 19.42
C HIS A 45 10.44 -14.10 18.14
N LYS A 46 9.85 -15.07 17.44
CA LYS A 46 10.42 -15.63 16.21
C LYS A 46 10.35 -14.62 15.06
N LEU A 47 9.26 -13.85 14.98
CA LEU A 47 9.14 -12.75 14.01
C LEU A 47 10.21 -11.67 14.24
N LYS A 48 10.48 -11.30 15.50
CA LYS A 48 11.58 -10.38 15.85
C LYS A 48 12.94 -10.93 15.46
N GLN A 49 13.16 -12.22 15.68
CA GLN A 49 14.41 -12.89 15.30
C GLN A 49 14.60 -12.87 13.79
N ILE A 50 13.57 -13.20 13.01
CA ILE A 50 13.58 -13.12 11.54
C ILE A 50 13.91 -11.71 11.06
N ALA A 51 13.23 -10.70 11.60
CA ALA A 51 13.48 -9.30 11.26
C ALA A 51 14.93 -8.88 11.57
N SER A 52 15.47 -9.36 12.70
CA SER A 52 16.87 -9.11 13.09
C SER A 52 17.87 -9.77 12.14
N VAL A 53 17.60 -11.00 11.68
CA VAL A 53 18.44 -11.71 10.71
C VAL A 53 18.49 -10.98 9.38
N PHE A 54 17.36 -10.41 8.94
CA PHE A 54 17.27 -9.62 7.72
C PHE A 54 17.65 -8.13 7.89
N GLN A 55 17.94 -7.69 9.12
CA GLN A 55 18.24 -6.30 9.47
C GLN A 55 17.13 -5.32 9.04
N ILE A 56 15.87 -5.72 9.19
CA ILE A 56 14.68 -4.92 8.88
C ILE A 56 13.87 -4.65 10.16
N ASP A 57 12.95 -3.69 10.12
CA ASP A 57 11.99 -3.51 11.20
C ASP A 57 10.96 -4.66 11.20
N LEU A 58 10.49 -5.03 12.39
CA LEU A 58 9.38 -5.98 12.53
C LEU A 58 8.12 -5.48 11.81
N ILE A 59 7.87 -4.16 11.81
CA ILE A 59 6.73 -3.57 11.12
C ILE A 59 6.82 -3.83 9.61
N ASP A 60 8.00 -3.70 9.01
CA ASP A 60 8.21 -3.95 7.58
C ASP A 60 7.96 -5.42 7.20
N LEU A 61 8.36 -6.34 8.08
CA LEU A 61 8.07 -7.76 7.92
C LEU A 61 6.55 -8.04 7.97
N LEU A 62 5.80 -7.36 8.85
CA LEU A 62 4.37 -7.58 9.07
C LEU A 62 3.44 -6.81 8.11
N SER A 63 3.91 -5.73 7.48
CA SER A 63 3.08 -4.86 6.63
C SER A 63 2.47 -5.59 5.44
N PRO A 64 1.16 -5.54 5.20
CA PRO A 64 0.52 -6.32 4.13
C PRO A 64 0.77 -5.81 2.70
N ASN A 65 1.36 -4.61 2.53
CA ASN A 65 1.55 -4.00 1.21
C ASN A 65 2.87 -4.40 0.53
N ASP A 66 2.75 -4.92 -0.70
CA ASP A 66 3.82 -5.48 -1.53
C ASP A 66 4.57 -4.47 -2.42
N ASN A 67 4.30 -3.16 -2.28
CA ASN A 67 4.72 -2.18 -3.27
C ASN A 67 6.07 -1.48 -3.00
N GLY A 68 6.88 -1.99 -2.06
CA GLY A 68 8.17 -1.36 -1.71
C GLY A 68 9.35 -2.15 -2.23
N VAL A 69 10.09 -1.61 -3.20
CA VAL A 69 11.41 -2.11 -3.61
C VAL A 69 12.30 -2.32 -2.38
N ILE A 70 12.64 -3.57 -2.08
CA ILE A 70 13.57 -3.93 -1.00
C ILE A 70 15.00 -3.79 -1.54
N LEU A 71 15.67 -2.69 -1.20
CA LEU A 71 17.08 -2.49 -1.50
C LEU A 71 17.93 -3.06 -0.34
N ILE A 72 18.59 -4.18 -0.58
CA ILE A 72 19.64 -4.70 0.31
C ILE A 72 20.91 -3.87 0.06
N GLY A 73 21.29 -3.00 1.00
CA GLY A 73 22.58 -2.31 0.94
C GLY A 73 22.85 -1.30 2.04
N GLY A 74 23.75 -1.66 2.96
CA GLY A 74 24.67 -0.75 3.66
C GLY A 74 24.10 0.06 4.83
N GLU A 75 24.84 0.05 5.95
CA GLU A 75 24.51 0.51 7.30
C GLU A 75 24.09 2.00 7.47
N ASN A 76 23.86 2.78 6.41
CA ASN A 76 23.76 4.24 6.49
C ASN A 76 22.44 4.86 5.98
N ASN A 77 21.43 4.07 5.60
CA ASN A 77 20.29 4.61 4.84
C ASN A 77 18.90 4.46 5.50
N GLN A 78 18.82 4.11 6.79
CA GLN A 78 17.55 3.93 7.50
C GLN A 78 16.66 5.20 7.55
N ASN A 79 17.24 6.40 7.39
CA ASN A 79 16.50 7.67 7.43
C ASN A 79 15.85 8.08 6.09
N HIS A 80 16.30 7.55 4.95
CA HIS A 80 15.72 7.89 3.65
C HIS A 80 14.42 7.12 3.35
N PHE A 81 14.22 5.94 3.94
CA PHE A 81 13.06 5.08 3.69
C PHE A 81 11.80 5.50 4.46
N ARG A 82 11.94 6.00 5.70
CA ARG A 82 10.79 6.56 6.46
C ARG A 82 10.09 7.67 5.66
N ASN A 83 10.84 8.55 4.99
CA ASN A 83 10.25 9.66 4.24
C ASN A 83 9.46 9.21 3.00
N ASN A 84 9.84 8.10 2.35
CA ASN A 84 9.10 7.59 1.19
C ASN A 84 7.81 6.85 1.57
N TYR A 85 7.81 6.12 2.69
CA TYR A 85 6.63 5.35 3.14
C TYR A 85 5.48 6.25 3.61
N TYR A 86 5.78 7.27 4.43
CA TYR A 86 4.78 8.27 4.82
C TYR A 86 4.38 9.18 3.65
N GLY A 87 5.34 9.54 2.78
CA GLY A 87 5.07 10.39 1.62
C GLY A 87 4.17 9.73 0.57
N HIS A 88 4.31 8.42 0.35
CA HIS A 88 3.47 7.70 -0.61
C HIS A 88 2.04 7.53 -0.09
N GLN A 89 1.88 7.17 1.18
CA GLN A 89 0.55 7.04 1.79
C GLN A 89 -0.20 8.37 1.82
N GLU A 90 0.49 9.47 2.15
CA GLU A 90 -0.09 10.81 2.08
C GLU A 90 -0.47 11.21 0.64
N ALA A 91 0.35 10.83 -0.35
CA ALA A 91 0.06 11.07 -1.75
C ALA A 91 -1.17 10.28 -2.24
N GLU A 92 -1.29 9.00 -1.88
CA GLU A 92 -2.45 8.16 -2.22
C GLU A 92 -3.74 8.72 -1.61
N PHE A 93 -3.75 9.06 -0.32
CA PHE A 93 -4.90 9.69 0.32
C PHE A 93 -5.27 11.03 -0.32
N LYS A 94 -4.27 11.80 -0.75
CA LYS A 94 -4.50 13.08 -1.42
C LYS A 94 -5.08 12.89 -2.82
N ILE A 95 -4.65 11.86 -3.55
CA ILE A 95 -5.23 11.49 -4.85
C ILE A 95 -6.69 11.10 -4.68
N GLU A 96 -7.00 10.20 -3.74
CA GLU A 96 -8.39 9.78 -3.47
C GLU A 96 -9.28 10.97 -3.10
N LYS A 97 -8.77 11.88 -2.25
CA LYS A 97 -9.48 13.11 -1.89
C LYS A 97 -9.73 14.01 -3.12
N LEU A 98 -8.72 14.19 -3.98
CA LEU A 98 -8.85 15.01 -5.18
C LEU A 98 -9.85 14.40 -6.18
N GLU A 99 -9.87 13.08 -6.34
CA GLU A 99 -10.83 12.37 -7.17
C GLU A 99 -12.27 12.51 -6.64
N LEU A 100 -12.45 12.48 -5.32
CA LEU A 100 -13.75 12.73 -4.69
C LEU A 100 -14.22 14.18 -4.91
N GLU A 101 -13.32 15.16 -4.72
CA GLU A 101 -13.63 16.57 -4.99
C GLU A 101 -13.98 16.83 -6.46
N LEU A 102 -13.31 16.17 -7.40
CA LEU A 102 -13.63 16.25 -8.83
C LEU A 102 -15.03 15.69 -9.11
N ARG A 103 -15.33 14.49 -8.62
CA ARG A 103 -16.67 13.88 -8.76
C ARG A 103 -17.77 14.80 -8.24
N HIS A 104 -17.56 15.38 -7.06
CA HIS A 104 -18.54 16.28 -6.48
C HIS A 104 -18.73 17.56 -7.32
N LYS A 105 -17.65 18.10 -7.90
CA LYS A 105 -17.73 19.24 -8.82
C LYS A 105 -18.47 18.88 -10.11
N ASP A 106 -18.25 17.69 -10.66
CA ASP A 106 -18.97 17.22 -11.86
C ASP A 106 -20.47 17.08 -11.59
N GLU A 107 -20.86 16.57 -10.42
CA GLU A 107 -22.26 16.52 -9.99
C GLU A 107 -22.89 17.91 -9.86
N LEU A 108 -22.17 18.87 -9.25
CA LEU A 108 -22.64 20.25 -9.13
C LEU A 108 -22.77 20.93 -10.50
N LEU A 109 -21.83 20.68 -11.43
CA LEU A 109 -21.92 21.19 -12.80
C LEU A 109 -23.15 20.63 -13.51
N ALA A 110 -23.41 19.32 -13.42
CA ALA A 110 -24.60 18.71 -14.00
C ALA A 110 -25.90 19.31 -13.42
N GLN A 111 -25.94 19.59 -12.11
CA GLN A 111 -27.08 20.28 -11.50
C GLN A 111 -27.25 21.70 -12.05
N LYS A 112 -26.15 22.45 -12.22
CA LYS A 112 -26.19 23.82 -12.77
C LYS A 112 -26.61 23.84 -14.23
N ASP A 113 -26.18 22.88 -15.03
CA ASP A 113 -26.61 22.76 -16.44
C ASP A 113 -28.11 22.48 -16.53
N HIS A 114 -28.64 21.62 -15.65
CA HIS A 114 -30.07 21.36 -15.58
C HIS A 114 -30.87 22.61 -15.15
N GLU A 115 -30.40 23.36 -14.15
CA GLU A 115 -31.01 24.64 -13.76
C GLU A 115 -31.01 25.66 -14.91
N LEU A 116 -29.90 25.76 -15.64
CA LEU A 116 -29.79 26.65 -16.79
C LEU A 116 -30.77 26.27 -17.90
N GLU A 117 -30.95 24.98 -18.17
CA GLU A 117 -31.91 24.50 -19.16
C GLU A 117 -33.34 24.86 -18.77
N ASN A 118 -33.71 24.62 -17.51
CA ASN A 118 -35.03 25.00 -16.97
C ASN A 118 -35.28 26.51 -17.08
N LEU A 119 -34.27 27.34 -16.76
CA LEU A 119 -34.38 28.80 -16.86
C LEU A 119 -34.53 29.26 -18.31
N LYS A 120 -33.81 28.64 -19.26
CA LYS A 120 -33.96 28.93 -20.70
C LYS A 120 -35.35 28.58 -21.19
N GLU A 121 -35.90 27.43 -20.79
CA GLU A 121 -37.28 27.05 -21.11
C GLU A 121 -38.28 28.08 -20.57
N LEU A 122 -38.15 28.47 -19.30
CA LEU A 122 -39.03 29.46 -18.68
C LEU A 122 -38.99 30.80 -19.43
N ILE A 123 -37.80 31.27 -19.80
CA ILE A 123 -37.63 32.51 -20.57
C ILE A 123 -38.31 32.39 -21.95
N ASN A 124 -38.19 31.24 -22.63
CA ASN A 124 -38.84 31.01 -23.92
C ASN A 124 -40.36 31.05 -23.80
N LEU A 125 -40.94 30.40 -22.77
CA LEU A 125 -42.37 30.45 -22.50
C LEU A 125 -42.87 31.87 -22.21
N LEU A 126 -42.13 32.64 -21.41
CA LEU A 126 -42.47 34.03 -21.12
C LEU A 126 -42.41 34.91 -22.38
N LYS A 127 -41.39 34.74 -23.24
CA LYS A 127 -41.28 35.48 -24.50
C LYS A 127 -42.46 35.19 -25.44
N GLN A 128 -42.92 33.93 -25.51
CA GLN A 128 -44.08 33.56 -26.33
C GLN A 128 -45.39 34.19 -25.82
N ASN A 129 -45.52 34.40 -24.51
CA ASN A 129 -46.69 35.05 -23.91
C ASN A 129 -46.70 36.58 -24.06
N ILE A 130 -45.53 37.23 -24.15
CA ILE A 130 -45.42 38.69 -24.33
C ILE A 130 -45.65 39.12 -25.80
N GLY A 131 -45.47 38.20 -26.76
CA GLY A 131 -45.69 38.45 -28.19
C GLY A 131 -47.14 38.32 -28.67
N LYS A 132 -48.12 38.15 -27.77
CA LYS A 132 -49.57 38.16 -28.03
C LYS A 132 -50.19 39.43 -27.45
#